data_AF-A0A265NC52-F1
#
_entry.id   AF-A0A265NC52-F1
#
_cell.length_a   1.000
_cell.length_b   1.000
_cell.length_c   1.000
_cell.angle_alpha   90.00
_cell.angle_beta   90.00
_cell.angle_gamma   90.00
#
_symmetry.space_group_name_H-M   'P 1'
#
loop_
_entity.id
_entity.type
_entity.pdbx_description
1 polymer ?
#
loop_
_entity_poly.entity_id
_entity_poly.type
_entity_poly.pdbx_seq_one_letter_code
_entity_poly.pdbx_strand_id
1 'polypeptide(L)'
;MNNEELWPQVLKRIEQKISKASYDTWFKATEFREIKGNNMIVDVKNEFQRDWLINQYKSQVKEILIELSGGEFEVSFVAETEPVAIQSEGGKTKYVSADELLKMIEHLEKRVSELEDEVNFLKS
;
A
#
# COMPACT_ATOMS: atom_id res chain seq x y z
N MET A 1 -21.60 -10.43 7.74
CA MET A 1 -20.33 -9.69 7.81
C MET A 1 -20.63 -8.27 7.39
N ASN A 2 -20.29 -7.27 8.19
CA ASN A 2 -20.53 -5.87 7.80
C ASN A 2 -19.46 -5.46 6.78
N ASN A 3 -19.84 -4.77 5.72
CA ASN A 3 -18.92 -4.38 4.64
C ASN A 3 -17.80 -3.46 5.15
N GLU A 4 -18.10 -2.62 6.15
CA GLU A 4 -17.13 -1.74 6.81
C GLU A 4 -16.07 -2.50 7.63
N GLU A 5 -16.35 -3.73 8.04
CA GLU A 5 -15.43 -4.56 8.83
C GLU A 5 -14.51 -5.42 7.95
N LEU A 6 -14.71 -5.41 6.62
CA LEU A 6 -13.94 -6.23 5.69
C LEU A 6 -12.53 -5.66 5.49
N TRP A 7 -12.39 -4.35 5.28
CA TRP A 7 -11.07 -3.73 5.08
C TRP A 7 -10.13 -3.87 6.29
N PRO A 8 -10.57 -3.65 7.55
CA PRO A 8 -9.73 -3.92 8.72
C PRO A 8 -9.22 -5.37 8.81
N GLN A 9 -9.98 -6.34 8.30
CA GLN A 9 -9.54 -7.74 8.24
C GLN A 9 -8.53 -7.98 7.12
N VAL A 10 -8.70 -7.33 5.97
CA VAL A 10 -7.71 -7.31 4.89
C VAL A 10 -6.38 -6.75 5.42
N LEU A 11 -6.42 -5.60 6.10
CA LEU A 11 -5.24 -4.96 6.68
C LEU A 11 -4.50 -5.89 7.66
N LYS A 12 -5.23 -6.57 8.56
CA LYS A 12 -4.64 -7.56 9.47
C LYS A 12 -3.95 -8.71 8.75
N ARG A 13 -4.54 -9.24 7.66
CA ARG A 13 -3.92 -10.31 6.89
C ARG A 13 -2.71 -9.82 6.09
N ILE A 14 -2.74 -8.60 5.57
CA ILE A 14 -1.60 -7.99 4.89
C ILE A 14 -0.45 -7.77 5.88
N GLU A 15 -0.71 -7.21 7.07
CA GLU A 15 0.31 -6.96 8.10
C GLU A 15 1.06 -8.25 8.50
N GLN A 16 0.41 -9.41 8.42
CA GLN A 16 1.04 -10.71 8.68
C GLN A 16 1.84 -11.27 7.50
N LYS A 17 1.61 -10.78 6.28
CA LYS A 17 2.22 -11.29 5.04
C LYS A 17 3.39 -10.44 4.54
N ILE A 18 3.57 -9.22 5.04
CA ILE A 18 4.61 -8.29 4.59
C ILE A 18 5.43 -7.75 5.77
N SER A 19 6.58 -7.14 5.47
CA SER A 19 7.42 -6.49 6.49
C SER A 19 6.67 -5.37 7.20
N LYS A 20 7.06 -5.09 8.44
CA LYS A 20 6.44 -4.01 9.22
C LYS A 20 6.58 -2.66 8.51
N ALA A 21 7.77 -2.40 7.95
CA ALA A 21 8.04 -1.18 7.23
C ALA A 21 7.19 -1.01 5.95
N SER A 22 6.99 -2.08 5.17
CA SER A 22 6.11 -2.04 3.99
C SER A 22 4.66 -1.76 4.39
N TYR A 23 4.17 -2.39 5.47
CA TYR A 23 2.82 -2.14 5.97
C TYR A 23 2.64 -0.70 6.45
N ASP A 24 3.56 -0.23 7.30
CA ASP A 24 3.52 1.13 7.86
C ASP A 24 3.59 2.20 6.74
N THR A 25 4.29 1.92 5.64
CA THR A 25 4.45 2.83 4.50
C THR A 25 3.24 2.83 3.57
N TRP A 26 2.75 1.66 3.17
CA TRP A 26 1.78 1.55 2.07
C TRP A 26 0.34 1.31 2.50
N PHE A 27 0.09 0.72 3.66
CA PHE A 27 -1.23 0.24 4.04
C PHE A 27 -1.84 0.94 5.25
N LYS A 28 -1.01 1.33 6.22
CA LYS A 28 -1.48 1.83 7.51
C LYS A 28 -2.39 3.06 7.44
N ALA A 29 -2.16 3.93 6.44
CA ALA A 29 -2.95 5.14 6.23
C ALA A 29 -4.05 4.97 5.16
N THR A 30 -4.39 3.73 4.81
CA THR A 30 -5.46 3.45 3.84
C THR A 30 -6.79 3.22 4.54
N GLU A 31 -7.86 3.73 3.95
CA GLU A 31 -9.19 3.70 4.56
C GLU A 31 -10.22 3.14 3.59
N PHE A 32 -11.21 2.43 4.14
CA PHE A 32 -12.35 1.98 3.34
C PHE A 32 -13.20 3.19 2.94
N ARG A 33 -13.46 3.35 1.64
CA ARG A 33 -14.35 4.40 1.12
C ARG A 33 -15.78 3.89 0.96
N GLU A 34 -15.97 2.93 0.08
CA GLU A 34 -17.27 2.39 -0.28
C GLU A 34 -17.13 1.05 -1.04
N ILE A 35 -18.25 0.32 -1.19
CA ILE A 35 -18.36 -0.80 -2.13
C ILE A 35 -19.32 -0.42 -3.25
N LYS A 36 -18.87 -0.50 -4.50
CA LYS A 36 -19.70 -0.33 -5.69
C LYS A 36 -19.82 -1.66 -6.42
N GLY A 37 -20.96 -2.32 -6.24
CA GLY A 37 -21.19 -3.67 -6.76
C GLY A 37 -20.23 -4.66 -6.09
N ASN A 38 -19.25 -5.14 -6.85
CA ASN A 38 -18.26 -6.13 -6.40
C ASN A 38 -16.83 -5.54 -6.31
N ASN A 39 -16.73 -4.20 -6.30
CA ASN A 39 -15.47 -3.47 -6.26
C ASN A 39 -15.40 -2.68 -4.96
N MET A 40 -14.41 -2.98 -4.13
CA MET A 40 -14.09 -2.21 -2.93
C MET A 40 -13.21 -1.02 -3.31
N ILE A 41 -13.63 0.17 -2.92
CA ILE A 41 -12.90 1.41 -3.13
C ILE A 41 -12.18 1.78 -1.83
N VAL A 42 -10.87 2.02 -1.94
CA VAL A 42 -9.98 2.30 -0.83
C VAL A 42 -9.29 3.63 -1.04
N ASP A 43 -9.34 4.47 -0.02
CA ASP A 43 -8.65 5.74 0.03
C ASP A 43 -7.17 5.58 0.33
N VAL A 44 -6.37 6.33 -0.41
CA VAL A 44 -4.92 6.43 -0.24
C VAL A 44 -4.49 7.90 -0.19
N LYS A 45 -3.33 8.15 0.40
CA LYS A 45 -2.79 9.49 0.66
C LYS A 45 -2.48 10.28 -0.61
N ASN A 46 -1.95 9.62 -1.64
CA ASN A 46 -1.55 10.28 -2.89
C ASN A 46 -1.44 9.29 -4.06
N GLU A 47 -1.19 9.83 -5.25
CA GLU A 47 -1.07 9.04 -6.48
C GLU A 47 0.11 8.06 -6.47
N PHE A 48 1.22 8.38 -5.82
CA PHE A 48 2.35 7.45 -5.71
C PHE A 48 1.98 6.21 -4.89
N GLN A 49 1.29 6.40 -3.76
CA GLN A 49 0.77 5.30 -2.96
C GLN A 49 -0.24 4.47 -3.75
N ARG A 50 -1.13 5.13 -4.48
CA ARG A 50 -2.10 4.47 -5.38
C ARG A 50 -1.39 3.57 -6.37
N ASP A 51 -0.46 4.13 -7.13
CA ASP A 51 0.19 3.45 -8.23
C ASP A 51 1.07 2.30 -7.71
N TRP A 52 1.74 2.49 -6.56
CA TRP A 52 2.46 1.42 -5.89
C TRP A 52 1.55 0.26 -5.47
N LEU A 53 0.45 0.56 -4.76
CA LEU A 53 -0.50 -0.45 -4.31
C LEU A 53 -1.12 -1.21 -5.48
N ILE A 54 -1.41 -0.53 -6.59
CA ILE A 54 -1.91 -1.14 -7.82
C ILE A 54 -0.90 -2.12 -8.41
N ASN A 55 0.36 -1.68 -8.53
CA ASN A 55 1.39 -2.48 -9.21
C ASN A 55 1.86 -3.66 -8.35
N GLN A 56 2.02 -3.45 -7.05
CA GLN A 56 2.70 -4.42 -6.19
C GLN A 56 1.74 -5.30 -5.37
N TYR A 57 0.62 -4.74 -4.91
CA TYR A 57 -0.21 -5.42 -3.92
C TYR A 57 -1.64 -5.72 -4.35
N LYS A 58 -2.11 -5.20 -5.49
CA LYS A 58 -3.48 -5.39 -5.96
C LYS A 58 -3.89 -6.86 -6.01
N SER A 59 -3.02 -7.72 -6.54
CA SER A 59 -3.30 -9.16 -6.62
C SER A 59 -3.45 -9.80 -5.24
N GLN A 60 -2.55 -9.49 -4.31
CA GLN A 60 -2.57 -10.05 -2.96
C GLN A 60 -3.77 -9.55 -2.16
N VAL A 61 -4.12 -8.27 -2.27
CA VAL A 61 -5.30 -7.68 -1.64
C VAL A 61 -6.58 -8.31 -2.19
N LYS A 62 -6.67 -8.50 -3.50
CA LYS A 62 -7.80 -9.16 -4.16
C LYS A 62 -7.99 -10.59 -3.66
N GLU A 63 -6.92 -11.37 -3.58
CA GLU A 63 -6.98 -12.74 -3.07
C GLU A 63 -7.54 -12.79 -1.64
N ILE A 64 -7.05 -11.93 -0.75
CA ILE A 64 -7.54 -11.83 0.63
C ILE A 64 -9.02 -11.41 0.67
N LEU A 65 -9.45 -10.49 -0.19
CA LEU A 65 -10.85 -10.08 -0.28
C LEU A 65 -11.76 -11.24 -0.71
N ILE A 66 -11.31 -12.04 -1.69
CA ILE A 66 -12.05 -13.23 -2.14
C ILE A 66 -12.15 -14.26 -1.01
N GLU A 67 -11.05 -14.53 -0.31
CA GLU A 67 -11.04 -15.44 0.84
C GLU A 67 -11.97 -15.00 1.97
N LEU A 68 -12.04 -13.70 2.25
CA LEU A 68 -12.85 -13.14 3.33
C LEU A 68 -14.33 -13.04 2.97
N SER A 69 -14.64 -12.69 1.72
CA SER A 69 -16.03 -12.47 1.26
C SER A 69 -16.70 -13.74 0.73
N GLY A 70 -15.92 -14.76 0.33
CA GLY A 70 -16.42 -15.98 -0.29
C GLY A 70 -16.98 -15.78 -1.72
N GLY A 71 -16.76 -14.62 -2.32
CA GLY A 71 -17.19 -14.28 -3.68
C GLY A 71 -16.06 -13.63 -4.48
N GLU A 72 -16.28 -13.45 -5.78
CA GLU A 72 -15.38 -12.61 -6.57
C GLU A 72 -15.36 -11.21 -5.95
N PHE A 73 -14.21 -10.53 -5.92
CA PHE A 73 -14.12 -9.14 -5.49
C PHE A 73 -13.01 -8.46 -6.28
N GLU A 74 -13.17 -7.17 -6.53
CA GLU A 74 -12.13 -6.29 -7.05
C GLU A 74 -11.77 -5.24 -6.01
N VAL A 75 -10.59 -4.65 -6.16
CA VAL A 75 -10.12 -3.52 -5.34
C VAL A 75 -9.63 -2.38 -6.23
N SER A 76 -10.02 -1.16 -5.88
CA SER A 76 -9.60 0.07 -6.53
C SER A 76 -9.06 1.05 -5.49
N PHE A 77 -7.87 1.59 -5.73
CA PHE A 77 -7.26 2.61 -4.89
C PHE A 77 -7.51 3.98 -5.48
N VAL A 78 -7.96 4.93 -4.67
CA VAL A 78 -8.24 6.32 -5.10
C VAL A 78 -7.55 7.30 -4.15
N ALA A 79 -6.98 8.36 -4.72
CA ALA A 79 -6.39 9.45 -3.96
C ALA A 79 -7.30 10.67 -4.08
N GLU A 80 -7.60 11.33 -2.94
CA GLU A 80 -8.21 12.66 -2.98
C GLU A 80 -7.15 13.66 -3.42
N THR A 81 -7.21 14.03 -4.70
CA THR A 81 -6.31 15.03 -5.26
C THR A 81 -6.71 16.40 -4.73
N GLU A 82 -6.00 16.92 -3.74
CA GLU A 82 -5.61 18.33 -3.84
C GLU A 82 -4.20 18.38 -4.45
N PRO A 83 -4.01 19.10 -5.57
CA PRO A 83 -2.69 19.21 -6.19
C PRO A 83 -1.73 19.89 -5.22
N VAL A 84 -0.68 19.16 -4.81
CA VAL A 84 0.40 19.73 -4.00
C VAL A 84 1.22 20.68 -4.90
N ALA A 85 1.03 21.98 -4.70
CA ALA A 85 1.91 22.99 -5.28
C ALA A 85 3.28 22.93 -4.58
N ILE A 86 4.27 22.31 -5.23
CA ILE A 86 5.66 22.36 -4.77
C ILE A 86 6.24 23.70 -5.21
N GLN A 87 6.39 24.65 -4.28
CA GLN A 87 7.23 25.83 -4.51
C GLN A 87 8.68 25.48 -4.22
N SER A 88 9.58 25.81 -5.15
CA SER A 88 11.03 25.68 -4.98
C SER A 88 11.69 27.05 -5.00
N GLU A 89 12.37 27.42 -3.92
CA GLU A 89 13.39 28.48 -3.92
C GLU A 89 14.78 27.82 -3.97
N GLY A 90 15.58 28.17 -4.99
CA GLY A 90 17.02 27.93 -4.99
C GLY A 90 17.56 26.70 -5.74
N GLY A 91 17.48 26.71 -7.08
CA GLY A 91 18.55 26.25 -7.97
C GLY A 91 19.00 24.77 -7.95
N LYS A 92 18.47 24.00 -8.92
CA LYS A 92 18.79 22.62 -9.35
C LYS A 92 18.11 21.49 -8.56
N THR A 93 16.80 21.38 -8.73
CA THR A 93 16.04 20.15 -8.48
C THR A 93 16.40 19.10 -9.54
N LYS A 94 17.14 18.06 -9.15
CA LYS A 94 17.17 16.80 -9.89
C LYS A 94 15.86 16.09 -9.57
N TYR A 95 14.87 16.21 -10.46
CA TYR A 95 13.68 15.36 -10.38
C TYR A 95 14.13 13.93 -10.65
N VAL A 96 14.09 13.11 -9.61
CA VAL A 96 14.15 11.65 -9.75
C VAL A 96 12.79 11.25 -10.29
N SER A 97 12.77 10.56 -11.42
CA SER A 97 11.51 10.12 -12.04
C SER A 97 10.70 9.25 -11.05
N ALA A 98 9.37 9.20 -11.21
CA ALA A 98 8.54 8.32 -10.39
C ALA A 98 9.09 6.88 -10.39
N ASP A 99 9.53 6.39 -11.55
CA ASP A 99 10.14 5.07 -11.71
C ASP A 99 11.44 4.88 -10.92
N GLU A 100 12.28 5.91 -10.82
CA GLU A 100 13.50 5.85 -10.02
C GLU A 100 13.20 5.92 -8.51
N LEU A 101 12.20 6.71 -8.09
CA LEU A 101 11.74 6.71 -6.70
C LEU A 101 11.13 5.36 -6.31
N LEU A 102 10.33 4.77 -7.20
CA LEU A 102 9.76 3.44 -7.02
C LEU A 102 10.89 2.39 -6.85
N LYS A 103 11.89 2.39 -7.73
CA LYS A 103 13.05 1.48 -7.62
C LYS A 103 13.83 1.66 -6.32
N MET A 104 13.97 2.90 -5.86
CA MET A 104 14.62 3.18 -4.58
C MET A 104 13.81 2.66 -3.40
N ILE A 105 12.48 2.85 -3.42
CA ILE A 105 11.62 2.33 -2.36
C ILE A 105 11.67 0.80 -2.35
N GLU A 106 11.56 0.14 -3.51
CA GLU A 106 11.66 -1.33 -3.62
C GLU A 106 12.97 -1.86 -3.02
N HIS A 107 14.09 -1.22 -3.36
CA HIS A 107 15.41 -1.61 -2.87
C HIS A 107 15.54 -1.40 -1.35
N LEU A 108 14.97 -0.31 -0.82
CA LEU A 108 14.96 -0.04 0.60
C LEU A 108 14.08 -1.04 1.35
N GLU A 109 12.90 -1.37 0.82
CA GLU A 109 12.02 -2.37 1.42
C GLU A 109 12.67 -3.75 1.47
N LYS A 110 13.35 -4.15 0.39
CA LYS A 110 14.10 -5.41 0.37
C LYS A 110 15.17 -5.45 1.47
N ARG A 111 15.96 -4.38 1.59
CA ARG A 111 16.99 -4.28 2.64
C ARG A 111 16.41 -4.27 4.04
N VAL A 112 15.25 -3.62 4.23
CA VAL A 112 14.58 -3.62 5.54
C VAL A 112 14.10 -5.02 5.89
N SER A 113 13.54 -5.77 4.93
CA SER A 113 13.14 -7.16 5.15
C SER A 113 14.32 -8.05 5.55
N GLU A 114 15.45 -7.95 4.83
CA GLU A 114 16.67 -8.72 5.14
C GLU A 114 17.20 -8.42 6.56
N LEU A 115 17.14 -7.15 6.98
CA LEU A 115 17.57 -6.73 8.31
C LEU A 115 16.60 -7.20 9.41
N GLU A 116 15.29 -7.18 9.16
CA GLU A 116 14.30 -7.70 10.11
C GLU A 116 14.52 -9.19 10.38
N ASP A 117 14.81 -9.98 9.35
CA ASP A 117 15.14 -11.41 9.47
C ASP A 117 16.42 -11.65 10.28
N GLU A 118 17.49 -10.89 10.01
CA GLU A 118 18.76 -10.99 10.73
C GLU A 118 18.62 -10.64 12.21
N VAL A 119 17.86 -9.57 12.52
CA VAL A 119 17.58 -9.17 13.90
C VAL A 119 16.76 -10.22 14.64
N ASN A 120 15.80 -10.85 13.98
CA ASN A 120 14.99 -11.90 14.58
C ASN A 120 15.81 -13.16 14.87
N PHE A 121 16.72 -13.54 13.96
CA PHE A 121 17.64 -14.65 14.17
C PHE A 121 18.57 -14.44 15.36
N LEU A 122 19.08 -13.22 15.57
CA LEU A 122 19.96 -12.92 16.71
C LEU A 122 19.25 -12.92 18.06
N LYS A 123 17.91 -12.85 18.08
CA LYS A 123 17.09 -12.86 19.30
C LYS A 123 16.59 -14.26 19.69
N SER A 124 16.75 -15.26 18.82
CA SER A 124 16.39 -16.67 19.08
C SER A 124 17.55 -17.46 19.65
#